data_AF-A0A109RVH9-F1
#
_entry.id   AF-A0A109RVH9-F1
#
_cell.length_a   1.000
_cell.length_b   1.000
_cell.length_c   1.000
_cell.angle_alpha   90.00
_cell.angle_beta   90.00
_cell.angle_gamma   90.00
#
_symmetry.space_group_name_H-M   'P 1'
#
loop_
_entity.id
_entity.type
_entity.pdbx_description
1 polymer ?
#
loop_
_entity_poly.entity_id
_entity_poly.type
_entity_poly.pdbx_seq_one_letter_code
_entity_poly.pdbx_strand_id
1 'polypeptide(L)'
;MAFTPAQFNRFKNHPNLDWLRQHAASSRAIHQNTIRLKIEQAIRSAYPDRATEDNIRWVATEVDTPWGEAYRAPVEYLGRVHAQAVAEIEGSNPQMAQAVRMVFNNTADGRTAPGTSGINHIHVGGNAQLNLLFDSASATILGIVNGHMDSQMKTSLRTEASRVSSRKGGATINMKVSGNTVSQA
;
A
#
# COMPACT_ATOMS: atom_id res chain seq x y z
N MET A 1 -12.71 35.91 -6.92
CA MET A 1 -14.18 36.08 -6.81
C MET A 1 -14.87 34.78 -7.20
N ALA A 2 -15.49 34.11 -6.23
CA ALA A 2 -16.22 32.85 -6.43
C ALA A 2 -17.27 32.91 -7.55
N PHE A 3 -17.64 31.75 -8.09
CA PHE A 3 -18.73 31.66 -9.07
C PHE A 3 -20.08 31.77 -8.38
N THR A 4 -21.05 32.41 -9.05
CA THR A 4 -22.45 32.31 -8.62
C THR A 4 -23.00 30.92 -8.94
N PRO A 5 -24.11 30.48 -8.31
CA PRO A 5 -24.72 29.17 -8.62
C PRO A 5 -25.05 29.01 -10.12
N ALA A 6 -25.56 30.06 -10.76
CA ALA A 6 -25.83 30.06 -12.20
C ALA A 6 -24.55 29.91 -13.04
N GLN A 7 -23.43 30.48 -12.59
CA GLN A 7 -22.16 30.37 -13.29
C GLN A 7 -21.55 28.97 -13.12
N PHE A 8 -21.60 28.40 -11.91
CA PHE A 8 -21.11 27.05 -11.63
C PHE A 8 -21.90 25.98 -12.38
N ASN A 9 -23.22 26.15 -12.50
CA ASN A 9 -24.10 25.24 -13.25
C ASN A 9 -23.67 25.01 -14.71
N ARG A 10 -22.89 25.93 -15.31
CA ARG A 10 -22.43 25.79 -16.70
C ARG A 10 -21.34 24.73 -16.89
N PHE A 11 -20.59 24.40 -15.84
CA PHE A 11 -19.47 23.46 -15.93
C PHE A 11 -19.47 22.40 -14.82
N LYS A 12 -20.46 22.41 -13.91
CA LYS A 12 -20.54 21.44 -12.81
C LYS A 12 -20.58 19.98 -13.25
N ASN A 13 -21.03 19.68 -14.46
CA ASN A 13 -21.13 18.33 -15.04
C ASN A 13 -19.95 18.04 -16.00
N HIS A 14 -18.87 18.80 -15.90
CA HIS A 14 -17.69 18.55 -16.73
C HIS A 14 -17.06 17.20 -16.31
N PRO A 15 -16.63 16.34 -17.26
CA PRO A 15 -16.11 15.00 -16.96
C PRO A 15 -14.96 14.98 -15.93
N ASN A 16 -14.12 16.02 -15.91
CA ASN A 16 -13.08 16.16 -14.90
C ASN A 16 -13.61 16.36 -13.47
N LEU A 17 -14.72 17.09 -13.29
CA LEU A 17 -15.33 17.27 -11.97
C LEU A 17 -16.06 15.99 -11.53
N ASP A 18 -16.72 15.30 -12.45
CA ASP A 18 -17.34 13.99 -12.18
C ASP A 18 -16.28 12.94 -11.79
N TRP A 19 -15.16 12.92 -12.49
CA TRP A 19 -14.02 12.07 -12.15
C TRP A 19 -13.52 12.35 -10.73
N LEU A 20 -13.41 13.63 -10.33
CA LEU A 20 -12.96 14.01 -8.99
C LEU A 20 -13.95 13.55 -7.92
N ARG A 21 -15.27 13.73 -8.12
CA ARG A 21 -16.31 13.24 -7.20
C ARG A 21 -16.25 11.73 -7.01
N GLN A 22 -16.11 10.98 -8.11
CA GLN A 22 -15.99 9.51 -8.07
C GLN A 22 -14.72 9.07 -7.33
N HIS A 23 -13.61 9.78 -7.50
CA HIS A 23 -12.36 9.43 -6.85
C HIS A 23 -12.33 9.84 -5.37
N ALA A 24 -12.94 10.96 -5.00
CA ALA A 24 -13.14 11.35 -3.60
C ALA A 24 -13.91 10.25 -2.84
N ALA A 25 -14.93 9.65 -3.46
CA ALA A 25 -15.67 8.52 -2.89
C ALA A 25 -14.86 7.21 -2.77
N SER A 26 -13.73 7.08 -3.49
CA SER A 26 -12.96 5.83 -3.57
C SER A 26 -11.86 5.66 -2.50
N SER A 27 -11.71 6.63 -1.58
CA SER A 27 -10.63 6.68 -0.56
C SER A 27 -9.19 6.59 -1.12
N ARG A 28 -9.00 6.78 -2.43
CA ARG A 28 -7.67 6.81 -3.07
C ARG A 28 -7.08 8.21 -3.01
N ALA A 29 -5.82 8.33 -2.63
CA ALA A 29 -5.10 9.60 -2.63
C ALA A 29 -4.91 10.11 -4.07
N ILE A 30 -5.28 11.38 -4.32
CA ILE A 30 -5.13 12.06 -5.62
C ILE A 30 -4.07 13.15 -5.48
N HIS A 31 -3.16 13.24 -6.45
CA HIS A 31 -2.13 14.28 -6.46
C HIS A 31 -2.76 15.68 -6.57
N GLN A 32 -2.29 16.64 -5.76
CA GLN A 32 -2.85 18.01 -5.71
C GLN A 32 -2.80 18.71 -7.08
N ASN A 33 -1.69 18.56 -7.82
CA ASN A 33 -1.60 19.09 -9.20
C ASN A 33 -2.64 18.46 -10.13
N THR A 34 -3.01 17.20 -9.96
CA THR A 34 -4.05 16.55 -10.76
C THR A 34 -5.41 17.14 -10.45
N ILE A 35 -5.73 17.37 -9.17
CA ILE A 35 -6.97 18.05 -8.75
C ILE A 35 -7.01 19.46 -9.37
N ARG A 36 -5.93 20.23 -9.22
CA ARG A 36 -5.79 21.58 -9.78
C ARG A 36 -6.02 21.60 -11.28
N LEU A 37 -5.30 20.78 -12.05
CA LEU A 37 -5.39 20.77 -13.52
C LEU A 37 -6.80 20.37 -13.99
N LYS A 38 -7.43 19.41 -13.31
CA LYS A 38 -8.79 18.96 -13.64
C LYS A 38 -9.83 20.05 -13.41
N ILE A 39 -9.74 20.76 -12.29
CA ILE A 39 -10.61 21.90 -11.98
C ILE A 39 -10.34 23.07 -12.94
N GLU A 40 -9.06 23.39 -13.20
CA GLU A 40 -8.66 24.43 -14.14
C GLU A 40 -9.24 24.19 -15.53
N GLN A 41 -9.13 22.97 -16.06
CA GLN A 41 -9.70 22.59 -17.35
C GLN A 41 -11.23 22.74 -17.37
N ALA A 42 -11.92 22.33 -16.31
CA ALA A 42 -13.37 22.47 -16.20
C ALA A 42 -13.82 23.93 -16.13
N ILE A 43 -13.05 24.81 -15.47
CA ILE A 43 -13.33 26.24 -15.45
C ILE A 43 -13.09 26.83 -16.84
N ARG A 44 -11.93 26.55 -17.45
CA ARG A 44 -11.55 27.10 -18.77
C ARG A 44 -12.52 26.70 -19.88
N SER A 45 -13.20 25.55 -19.77
CA SER A 45 -14.20 25.12 -20.77
C SER A 45 -15.44 26.02 -20.82
N ALA A 46 -15.75 26.74 -19.74
CA ALA A 46 -16.89 27.67 -19.68
C ALA A 46 -16.45 29.14 -19.54
N TYR A 47 -15.29 29.39 -18.95
CA TYR A 47 -14.74 30.70 -18.64
C TYR A 47 -13.20 30.71 -18.79
N PRO A 48 -12.67 30.94 -20.00
CA PRO A 48 -11.24 30.84 -20.30
C PRO A 48 -10.32 31.65 -19.35
N ASP A 49 -10.79 32.80 -18.89
CA ASP A 49 -10.00 33.76 -18.08
C ASP A 49 -10.29 33.69 -16.58
N ARG A 50 -11.16 32.77 -16.13
CA ARG A 50 -11.60 32.71 -14.72
C ARG A 50 -11.00 31.55 -13.93
N ALA A 51 -10.04 30.81 -14.49
CA ALA A 51 -9.32 29.75 -13.79
C ALA A 51 -8.24 30.29 -12.84
N THR A 52 -8.61 31.20 -11.94
CA THR A 52 -7.74 31.74 -10.91
C THR A 52 -7.63 30.77 -9.73
N GLU A 53 -6.57 30.87 -8.94
CA GLU A 53 -6.38 30.04 -7.72
C GLU A 53 -7.58 30.07 -6.78
N ASP A 54 -8.15 31.25 -6.53
CA ASP A 54 -9.33 31.39 -5.66
C ASP A 54 -10.55 30.65 -6.19
N ASN A 55 -10.74 30.66 -7.52
CA ASN A 55 -11.86 29.98 -8.15
C ASN A 55 -11.65 28.47 -8.19
N ILE A 56 -10.40 28.03 -8.38
CA ILE A 56 -10.04 26.61 -8.31
C ILE A 56 -10.29 26.08 -6.88
N ARG A 57 -9.87 26.83 -5.85
CA ARG A 57 -10.14 26.51 -4.43
C ARG A 57 -11.63 26.42 -4.14
N TRP A 58 -12.40 27.41 -4.59
CA TRP A 58 -13.84 27.44 -4.38
C TRP A 58 -14.53 26.25 -5.05
N VAL A 59 -14.19 25.93 -6.30
CA VAL A 59 -14.75 24.77 -7.00
C VAL A 59 -14.38 23.47 -6.30
N ALA A 60 -13.16 23.33 -5.78
CA ALA A 60 -12.74 22.13 -5.04
C ALA A 60 -13.63 21.86 -3.82
N THR A 61 -14.04 22.91 -3.10
CA THR A 61 -15.01 22.81 -2.00
C THR A 61 -16.39 22.36 -2.50
N GLU A 62 -16.89 22.94 -3.59
CA GLU A 62 -18.20 22.56 -4.16
C GLU A 62 -18.27 21.13 -4.70
N VAL A 63 -17.14 20.55 -5.08
CA VAL A 63 -17.05 19.15 -5.54
C VAL A 63 -16.60 18.18 -4.45
N ASP A 64 -16.59 18.62 -3.19
CA ASP A 64 -16.17 17.83 -2.01
C ASP A 64 -14.81 17.12 -2.23
N THR A 65 -13.89 17.81 -2.92
CA THR A 65 -12.57 17.29 -3.19
C THR A 65 -11.58 17.92 -2.21
N PRO A 66 -10.88 17.13 -1.39
CA PRO A 66 -9.95 17.67 -0.41
C PRO A 66 -8.86 18.49 -1.10
N TRP A 67 -8.89 19.80 -0.90
CA TRP A 67 -7.92 20.77 -1.37
C TRP A 67 -7.13 21.28 -0.17
N GLY A 68 -5.82 21.04 -0.16
CA GLY A 68 -4.93 21.58 0.88
C GLY A 68 -4.32 20.55 1.84
N GLU A 69 -4.69 19.27 1.75
CA GLU A 69 -3.81 18.22 2.26
C GLU A 69 -2.84 17.83 1.15
N ALA A 70 -1.53 18.00 1.38
CA ALA A 70 -0.51 17.57 0.44
C ALA A 70 -0.72 16.08 0.15
N TYR A 71 -0.78 15.72 -1.12
CA TYR A 71 -0.68 14.33 -1.52
C TYR A 71 0.59 13.75 -0.90
N ARG A 72 0.41 12.86 0.07
CA ARG A 72 1.47 11.99 0.54
C ARG A 72 1.35 10.73 -0.29
N ALA A 73 2.32 10.48 -1.16
CA ALA A 73 2.44 9.17 -1.76
C ALA A 73 2.30 8.13 -0.65
N PRO A 74 1.52 7.04 -0.87
CA PRO A 74 1.45 5.98 0.13
C PRO A 74 2.88 5.61 0.49
N VAL A 75 3.20 5.62 1.79
CA VAL A 75 4.56 5.33 2.26
C VAL A 75 4.95 3.96 1.72
N GLU A 76 5.95 3.95 0.85
CA GLU A 76 6.47 2.73 0.27
C GLU A 76 7.58 2.19 1.14
N TYR A 77 7.52 0.89 1.41
CA TYR A 77 8.57 0.17 2.10
C TYR A 77 9.20 -0.78 1.11
N LEU A 78 10.51 -0.67 0.93
CA LEU A 78 11.30 -1.51 0.04
C LEU A 78 12.00 -2.58 0.85
N GLY A 79 12.07 -3.79 0.31
CA GLY A 79 12.81 -4.87 0.95
C GLY A 79 13.06 -6.03 0.02
N ARG A 80 13.71 -7.06 0.58
CA ARG A 80 14.16 -8.23 -0.16
C ARG A 80 13.31 -9.44 0.20
N VAL A 81 12.96 -10.19 -0.83
CA VAL A 81 12.18 -11.43 -0.70
C VAL A 81 12.86 -12.51 -1.52
N HIS A 82 12.99 -13.70 -0.97
CA HIS A 82 13.51 -14.83 -1.72
C HIS A 82 12.64 -15.11 -2.96
N ALA A 83 13.25 -15.40 -4.10
CA ALA A 83 12.54 -15.48 -5.39
C ALA A 83 11.34 -16.44 -5.38
N GLN A 84 11.46 -17.59 -4.71
CA GLN A 84 10.36 -18.56 -4.59
C GLN A 84 9.20 -18.10 -3.68
N ALA A 85 9.40 -17.08 -2.85
CA ALA A 85 8.38 -16.56 -1.95
C ALA A 85 7.56 -15.42 -2.54
N VAL A 86 7.95 -14.88 -3.71
CA VAL A 86 7.26 -13.74 -4.34
C VAL A 86 5.77 -14.06 -4.55
N ALA A 87 5.46 -15.18 -5.20
CA ALA A 87 4.09 -15.59 -5.46
C ALA A 87 3.30 -15.97 -4.19
N GLU A 88 3.98 -16.21 -3.06
CA GLU A 88 3.34 -16.54 -1.78
C GLU A 88 2.78 -15.27 -1.08
N ILE A 89 3.38 -14.11 -1.32
CA ILE A 89 3.08 -12.86 -0.60
C ILE A 89 2.54 -11.74 -1.50
N GLU A 90 2.75 -11.83 -2.81
CA GLU A 90 2.30 -10.82 -3.78
C GLU A 90 0.78 -10.75 -3.83
N GLY A 91 0.25 -9.52 -3.90
CA GLY A 91 -1.18 -9.27 -3.97
C GLY A 91 -1.66 -8.21 -2.98
N SER A 92 -2.98 -8.08 -2.90
CA SER A 92 -3.65 -7.06 -2.06
C SER A 92 -4.30 -7.71 -0.84
N ASN A 93 -3.58 -7.73 0.28
CA ASN A 93 -4.07 -8.23 1.57
C ASN A 93 -3.52 -7.35 2.71
N PRO A 94 -4.38 -6.72 3.54
CA PRO A 94 -3.94 -5.79 4.58
C PRO A 94 -3.05 -6.44 5.65
N GLN A 95 -3.32 -7.69 6.02
CA GLN A 95 -2.58 -8.41 7.05
C GLN A 95 -1.20 -8.83 6.54
N MET A 96 -1.13 -9.34 5.31
CA MET A 96 0.15 -9.67 4.67
C MET A 96 1.00 -8.42 4.46
N ALA A 97 0.41 -7.35 3.91
CA ALA A 97 1.10 -6.08 3.70
C ALA A 97 1.65 -5.50 5.01
N GLN A 98 0.91 -5.59 6.11
CA GLN A 98 1.40 -5.18 7.43
C GLN A 98 2.59 -6.04 7.89
N ALA A 99 2.49 -7.37 7.79
CA ALA A 99 3.57 -8.27 8.18
C ALA A 99 4.86 -8.02 7.37
N VAL A 100 4.73 -7.92 6.04
CA VAL A 100 5.85 -7.62 5.13
C VAL A 100 6.46 -6.26 5.46
N ARG A 101 5.63 -5.24 5.72
CA ARG A 101 6.09 -3.91 6.13
C ARG A 101 6.91 -3.95 7.42
N MET A 102 6.47 -4.71 8.43
CA MET A 102 7.20 -4.81 9.70
C MET A 102 8.59 -5.41 9.49
N VAL A 103 8.72 -6.40 8.60
CA VAL A 103 10.03 -6.97 8.26
C VAL A 103 10.88 -5.94 7.50
N PHE A 104 10.36 -5.33 6.44
CA PHE A 104 11.11 -4.35 5.63
C PHE A 104 11.56 -3.13 6.42
N ASN A 105 10.77 -2.73 7.42
CA ASN A 105 11.09 -1.59 8.29
C ASN A 105 11.96 -1.98 9.51
N ASN A 106 12.42 -3.24 9.63
CA ASN A 106 13.16 -3.74 10.79
C ASN A 106 12.44 -3.55 12.14
N THR A 107 11.10 -3.54 12.14
CA THR A 107 10.28 -3.42 13.37
C THR A 107 9.61 -4.74 13.75
N ALA A 108 9.91 -5.82 13.04
CA ALA A 108 9.36 -7.14 13.35
C ALA A 108 10.09 -7.76 14.55
N ASP A 109 9.47 -7.69 15.73
CA ASP A 109 9.85 -8.48 16.91
C ASP A 109 9.40 -9.94 16.72
N GLY A 110 10.01 -10.60 15.73
CA GLY A 110 9.73 -12.00 15.42
C GLY A 110 10.24 -12.95 16.50
N ARG A 111 9.67 -14.15 16.52
CA ARG A 111 10.12 -15.25 17.37
C ARG A 111 11.04 -16.15 16.58
N THR A 112 12.05 -16.74 17.23
CA THR A 112 12.91 -17.73 16.58
C THR A 112 12.06 -18.87 16.03
N ALA A 113 12.17 -19.13 14.73
CA ALA A 113 11.50 -20.28 14.13
C ALA A 113 12.10 -21.56 14.72
N PRO A 114 11.29 -22.50 15.24
CA PRO A 114 11.84 -23.61 16.01
C PRO A 114 12.72 -24.53 15.15
N GLY A 115 13.88 -24.92 15.68
CA GLY A 115 14.85 -25.77 14.96
C GLY A 115 15.69 -25.02 13.92
N THR A 116 15.67 -23.69 13.93
CA THR A 116 16.47 -22.85 13.02
C THR A 116 17.36 -21.88 13.80
N SER A 117 18.41 -21.37 13.15
CA SER A 117 19.28 -20.34 13.71
C SER A 117 19.24 -19.08 12.84
N GLY A 118 18.96 -17.94 13.46
CA GLY A 118 18.88 -16.64 12.77
C GLY A 118 17.65 -16.46 11.86
N ILE A 119 16.70 -17.39 11.87
CA ILE A 119 15.41 -17.24 11.19
C ILE A 119 14.35 -16.94 12.23
N ASN A 120 13.64 -15.83 12.01
CA ASN A 120 12.52 -15.43 12.81
C ASN A 120 11.22 -15.62 12.03
N HIS A 121 10.12 -15.69 12.75
CA HIS A 121 8.79 -15.65 12.18
C HIS A 121 7.90 -14.65 12.93
N ILE A 122 6.95 -14.07 12.20
CA ILE A 122 5.82 -13.32 12.76
C ILE A 122 4.52 -13.91 12.24
N HIS A 123 3.45 -13.79 13.02
CA HIS A 123 2.11 -14.13 12.56
C HIS A 123 1.63 -13.08 11.54
N VAL A 124 1.01 -13.56 10.47
CA VAL A 124 0.29 -12.72 9.51
C VAL A 124 -1.15 -12.60 10.01
N GLY A 125 -1.52 -11.43 10.50
CA GLY A 125 -2.84 -11.20 11.11
C GLY A 125 -2.93 -11.68 12.56
N GLY A 126 -4.17 -11.72 13.08
CA GLY A 126 -4.46 -12.08 14.48
C GLY A 126 -4.59 -13.59 14.74
N ASN A 127 -4.62 -14.41 13.69
CA ASN A 127 -4.68 -15.86 13.76
C ASN A 127 -3.26 -16.44 13.72
N ALA A 128 -2.86 -17.15 14.78
CA ALA A 128 -1.53 -17.76 14.94
C ALA A 128 -1.27 -18.99 14.02
N GLN A 129 -1.86 -18.99 12.82
CA GLN A 129 -1.77 -20.09 11.85
C GLN A 129 -0.97 -19.71 10.61
N LEU A 130 -0.95 -18.44 10.18
CA LEU A 130 -0.12 -18.04 9.05
C LEU A 130 1.13 -17.34 9.55
N ASN A 131 2.30 -17.85 9.20
CA ASN A 131 3.58 -17.30 9.66
C ASN A 131 4.39 -16.81 8.47
N LEU A 132 4.94 -15.61 8.58
CA LEU A 132 5.92 -15.07 7.66
C LEU A 132 7.31 -15.31 8.24
N LEU A 133 8.14 -16.09 7.54
CA LEU A 133 9.52 -16.38 7.95
C LEU A 133 10.48 -15.40 7.28
N PHE A 134 11.45 -14.90 8.04
CA PHE A 134 12.44 -13.94 7.58
C PHE A 134 13.79 -14.15 8.27
N ASP A 135 14.87 -13.79 7.57
CA ASP A 135 16.21 -13.73 8.12
C ASP A 135 16.39 -12.44 8.92
N SER A 136 16.56 -12.54 10.23
CA SER A 136 16.56 -11.38 11.13
C SER A 136 17.75 -10.46 10.92
N ALA A 137 18.88 -10.99 10.40
CA ALA A 137 20.08 -10.20 10.15
C ALA A 137 19.96 -9.30 8.91
N SER A 138 19.19 -9.73 7.91
CA SER A 138 19.11 -9.05 6.61
C SER A 138 17.72 -8.50 6.28
N ALA A 139 16.73 -8.72 7.14
CA ALA A 139 15.32 -8.44 6.89
C ALA A 139 14.80 -9.04 5.57
N THR A 140 15.39 -10.15 5.14
CA THR A 140 14.97 -10.84 3.92
C THR A 140 13.84 -11.81 4.24
N ILE A 141 12.70 -11.66 3.57
CA ILE A 141 11.58 -12.60 3.69
C ILE A 141 11.91 -13.88 2.93
N LEU A 142 11.73 -15.01 3.60
CA LEU A 142 12.01 -16.33 3.04
C LEU A 142 10.74 -17.03 2.53
N GLY A 143 9.57 -16.67 3.05
CA GLY A 143 8.28 -17.22 2.63
C GLY A 143 7.29 -17.34 3.77
N ILE A 144 6.21 -18.07 3.51
CA ILE A 144 5.16 -18.34 4.49
C ILE A 144 5.12 -19.80 4.91
N VAL A 145 4.62 -20.06 6.12
CA VAL A 145 4.28 -21.40 6.62
C VAL A 145 2.89 -21.35 7.24
N ASN A 146 2.02 -22.26 6.81
CA ASN A 146 0.64 -22.34 7.31
C ASN A 146 0.51 -23.44 8.38
N GLY A 147 0.60 -23.04 9.64
CA GLY A 147 0.30 -23.83 10.82
C GLY A 147 0.83 -23.15 12.09
N HIS A 148 0.41 -23.61 13.26
CA HIS A 148 0.98 -23.10 14.50
C HIS A 148 2.46 -23.51 14.64
N MET A 149 3.34 -22.55 14.91
CA MET A 149 4.78 -22.78 15.06
C MET A 149 5.20 -22.65 16.52
N ASP A 150 5.39 -23.79 17.17
CA ASP A 150 5.93 -23.88 18.52
C ASP A 150 6.88 -25.10 18.65
N SER A 151 7.32 -25.37 19.88
CA SER A 151 8.18 -26.52 20.17
C SER A 151 7.51 -27.87 19.88
N GLN A 152 6.17 -27.93 19.93
CA GLN A 152 5.33 -29.13 19.78
C GLN A 152 4.70 -29.26 18.38
N MET A 153 5.12 -28.44 17.41
CA MET A 153 4.54 -28.46 16.07
C MET A 153 4.66 -29.84 15.39
N LYS A 154 3.65 -30.16 14.56
CA LYS A 154 3.60 -31.39 13.76
C LYS A 154 4.84 -31.51 12.88
N THR A 155 5.31 -32.75 12.67
CA THR A 155 6.47 -33.04 11.83
C THR A 155 6.36 -32.44 10.42
N SER A 156 5.16 -32.45 9.82
CA SER A 156 4.93 -31.84 8.51
C SER A 156 5.22 -30.33 8.49
N LEU A 157 4.80 -29.60 9.52
CA LEU A 157 5.06 -28.16 9.66
C LEU A 157 6.54 -27.88 9.93
N ARG A 158 7.21 -28.74 10.71
CA ARG A 158 8.65 -28.65 10.93
C ARG A 158 9.42 -28.82 9.62
N THR A 159 9.05 -29.80 8.79
CA THR A 159 9.64 -30.01 7.47
C THR A 159 9.40 -28.80 6.55
N GLU A 160 8.19 -28.24 6.56
CA GLU A 160 7.86 -27.05 5.78
C GLU A 160 8.65 -25.82 6.23
N ALA A 161 8.73 -25.57 7.54
CA ALA A 161 9.52 -24.48 8.10
C ALA A 161 11.02 -24.63 7.77
N SER A 162 11.57 -25.83 7.85
CA SER A 162 12.95 -26.12 7.43
C SER A 162 13.16 -25.86 5.94
N ARG A 163 12.21 -26.27 5.08
CA ARG A 163 12.24 -26.02 3.64
C ARG A 163 12.18 -24.53 3.31
N VAL A 164 11.38 -23.75 4.03
CA VAL A 164 11.34 -22.29 3.85
C VAL A 164 12.62 -21.64 4.38
N SER A 165 13.13 -22.10 5.52
CA SER A 165 14.35 -21.56 6.14
C SER A 165 15.61 -21.84 5.32
N SER A 166 15.66 -22.95 4.58
CA SER A 166 16.79 -23.27 3.69
C SER A 166 16.91 -22.34 2.48
N ARG A 167 15.94 -21.46 2.26
CA ARG A 167 16.01 -20.38 1.26
C ARG A 167 16.98 -19.26 1.66
N LYS A 168 17.46 -19.24 2.92
CA LYS A 168 18.48 -18.29 3.38
C LYS A 168 19.72 -18.35 2.50
N GLY A 169 20.19 -17.20 2.04
CA GLY A 169 21.35 -17.08 1.14
C GLY A 169 21.04 -17.36 -0.34
N GLY A 170 19.79 -17.67 -0.69
CA GLY A 170 19.35 -17.84 -2.07
C GLY A 170 19.11 -16.51 -2.81
N ALA A 171 18.68 -16.62 -4.07
CA ALA A 171 18.37 -15.46 -4.92
C ALA A 171 17.18 -14.66 -4.36
N THR A 172 17.29 -13.33 -4.38
CA THR A 172 16.27 -12.41 -3.87
C THR A 172 15.76 -11.48 -4.97
N ILE A 173 14.52 -11.04 -4.81
CA ILE A 173 13.82 -10.06 -5.64
C ILE A 173 13.50 -8.86 -4.75
N ASN A 174 13.65 -7.66 -5.30
CA ASN A 174 13.26 -6.43 -4.62
C ASN A 174 11.74 -6.28 -4.71
N MET A 175 11.10 -6.12 -3.57
CA MET A 175 9.66 -5.95 -3.44
C MET A 175 9.37 -4.62 -2.76
N LYS A 176 8.16 -4.11 -2.99
CA LYS A 176 7.61 -2.94 -2.31
C LYS A 176 6.27 -3.25 -1.67
N VAL A 177 6.01 -2.58 -0.55
CA VAL A 177 4.69 -2.52 0.08
C VAL A 177 4.15 -1.11 0.00
N SER A 178 2.97 -0.95 -0.60
CA SER A 178 2.26 0.32 -0.70
C SER A 178 0.80 0.10 -0.30
N GLY A 179 0.34 0.79 0.75
CA GLY A 179 -0.99 0.56 1.33
C GLY A 179 -1.19 -0.89 1.79
N ASN A 180 -2.13 -1.60 1.15
CA ASN A 180 -2.44 -3.01 1.43
C ASN A 180 -1.87 -3.97 0.37
N THR A 181 -0.98 -3.49 -0.50
CA THR A 181 -0.48 -4.23 -1.64
C THR A 181 1.01 -4.51 -1.51
N VAL A 182 1.39 -5.76 -1.75
CA VAL A 182 2.77 -6.22 -1.91
C VAL A 182 2.97 -6.51 -3.39
N SER A 183 4.04 -5.96 -3.97
CA SER A 183 4.34 -6.12 -5.41
C SER A 183 5.84 -6.01 -5.65
N GLN A 184 6.31 -6.42 -6.82
CA GLN A 184 7.70 -6.17 -7.23
C GLN A 184 7.97 -4.67 -7.31
N ALA A 185 9.18 -4.27 -6.86
CA ALA A 185 9.57 -2.86 -6.75
C ALA A 185 9.74 -2.22 -8.13
#